data_AF-A0A6A4GXA8-F1
#
_entry.id   AF-A0A6A4GXA8-F1
#
_cell.length_a   1.000
_cell.length_b   1.000
_cell.length_c   1.000
_cell.angle_alpha   90.00
_cell.angle_beta   90.00
_cell.angle_gamma   90.00
#
_symmetry.space_group_name_H-M   'P 1'
#
loop_
_entity.id
_entity.type
_entity.pdbx_description
1 polymer ?
#
loop_
_entity_poly.entity_id
_entity_poly.type
_entity_poly.pdbx_seq_one_letter_code
_entity_poly.pdbx_strand_id
1 'polypeptide(L)'
;ILSLLDFYHSQQLQLCVPHEVEQTYCYNHAMKEMNEFIHTYGQPEVDHHCNKCVRNFFKDGQGNYLRGCLSVQVQANSGSRNGGLCSLVGCNASVTSGSKTCADKEHKNSECRYYEVSEAAFCYECSYLI
;
A
#
# COMPACT_ATOMS: atom_id res chain seq x y z
N ILE A 1 -0.92 9.22 -12.24
CA ILE A 1 -1.64 9.79 -13.40
C ILE A 1 -2.01 8.72 -14.44
N LEU A 2 -1.11 7.84 -14.85
CA LEU A 2 -1.41 6.77 -15.83
C LEU A 2 -2.62 5.91 -15.42
N SER A 3 -2.67 5.46 -14.16
CA SER A 3 -3.79 4.68 -13.64
C SER A 3 -5.15 5.39 -13.72
N LEU A 4 -5.17 6.72 -13.61
CA LEU A 4 -6.39 7.50 -13.82
C LEU A 4 -6.77 7.55 -15.30
N LEU A 5 -5.81 7.77 -16.19
CA LEU A 5 -6.06 7.77 -17.64
C LEU A 5 -6.62 6.42 -18.09
N ASP A 6 -6.02 5.32 -17.64
CA ASP A 6 -6.48 3.95 -17.93
C ASP A 6 -7.89 3.70 -17.36
N PHE A 7 -8.15 4.15 -16.13
CA PHE A 7 -9.47 4.05 -15.50
C PHE A 7 -10.53 4.79 -16.34
N TYR A 8 -10.36 6.08 -16.62
CA TYR A 8 -11.34 6.86 -17.38
C TYR A 8 -11.52 6.31 -18.80
N HIS A 9 -10.42 5.89 -19.46
CA HIS A 9 -10.50 5.24 -20.77
C HIS A 9 -11.30 3.93 -20.73
N SER A 10 -11.09 3.09 -19.71
CA SER A 10 -11.86 1.84 -19.53
C SER A 10 -13.37 2.08 -19.32
N GLN A 11 -13.72 3.22 -18.70
CA GLN A 11 -15.09 3.66 -18.49
C GLN A 11 -15.67 4.40 -19.70
N GLN A 12 -14.90 4.57 -20.78
CA GLN A 12 -15.26 5.40 -21.94
C GLN A 12 -15.56 6.86 -21.56
N LEU A 13 -14.88 7.36 -20.52
CA LEU A 13 -14.97 8.72 -20.03
C LEU A 13 -13.67 9.48 -20.34
N GLN A 14 -13.75 10.81 -20.36
CA GLN A 14 -12.59 11.68 -20.47
C GLN A 14 -12.20 12.19 -19.07
N LEU A 15 -10.91 12.10 -18.72
CA LEU A 15 -10.40 12.72 -17.51
C LEU A 15 -10.40 14.25 -17.67
N CYS A 16 -11.24 14.93 -16.90
CA CYS A 16 -11.29 16.39 -16.84
C CYS A 16 -10.44 16.89 -15.68
N VAL A 17 -9.47 17.76 -15.96
CA VAL A 17 -8.59 18.36 -14.96
C VAL A 17 -8.95 19.84 -14.79
N PRO A 18 -9.44 20.28 -13.63
CA PRO A 18 -9.77 21.69 -13.41
C PRO A 18 -8.51 22.56 -13.44
N HIS A 19 -8.58 23.69 -14.14
CA HIS A 19 -7.43 24.60 -14.32
C HIS A 19 -7.27 25.63 -13.19
N GLU A 20 -8.31 25.81 -12.36
CA GLU A 20 -8.37 26.83 -11.31
C GLU A 20 -7.83 26.34 -9.95
N VAL A 21 -7.53 25.04 -9.83
CA VAL A 21 -7.11 24.41 -8.58
C VAL A 21 -5.58 24.30 -8.56
N GLU A 22 -4.98 24.38 -7.37
CA GLU A 22 -3.55 24.09 -7.21
C GLU A 22 -3.22 22.72 -7.82
N GLN A 23 -2.09 22.65 -8.54
CA GLN A 23 -1.65 21.46 -9.27
C GLN A 23 -1.53 20.22 -8.37
N THR A 24 -1.25 20.41 -7.08
CA THR A 24 -1.17 19.35 -6.06
C THR A 24 -2.50 18.65 -5.82
N TYR A 25 -3.64 19.32 -6.04
CA TYR A 25 -4.98 18.81 -5.71
C TYR A 25 -5.87 18.58 -6.93
N CYS A 26 -5.44 18.96 -8.13
CA CYS A 26 -6.29 18.93 -9.33
C CYS A 26 -6.77 17.51 -9.72
N TYR A 27 -6.11 16.45 -9.22
CA TYR A 27 -6.51 15.06 -9.43
C TYR A 27 -7.27 14.43 -8.26
N ASN A 28 -7.43 15.12 -7.12
CA ASN A 28 -8.05 14.53 -5.93
C ASN A 28 -9.48 14.06 -6.18
N HIS A 29 -10.23 14.83 -6.96
CA HIS A 29 -11.60 14.47 -7.33
C HIS A 29 -11.62 13.16 -8.13
N ALA A 30 -10.80 13.07 -9.18
CA ALA A 30 -10.70 11.88 -10.03
C ALA A 30 -10.21 10.64 -9.27
N MET A 31 -9.25 10.82 -8.34
CA MET A 31 -8.80 9.74 -7.45
C MET A 31 -9.92 9.25 -6.53
N LYS A 32 -10.73 10.18 -5.99
CA LYS A 32 -11.86 9.83 -5.14
C LYS A 32 -12.91 9.03 -5.90
N GLU A 33 -13.27 9.45 -7.12
CA GLU A 33 -14.20 8.72 -7.98
C GLU A 33 -13.69 7.30 -8.30
N MET A 34 -12.42 7.17 -8.68
CA MET A 34 -11.80 5.86 -8.92
C MET A 34 -11.82 4.97 -7.67
N ASN A 35 -11.53 5.53 -6.49
CA ASN A 35 -11.57 4.79 -5.22
C ASN A 35 -12.98 4.33 -4.86
N GLU A 36 -14.00 5.17 -5.06
CA GLU A 36 -15.40 4.81 -4.84
C GLU A 36 -15.86 3.72 -5.81
N PHE A 37 -15.42 3.79 -7.07
CA PHE A 37 -15.65 2.72 -8.06
C PHE A 37 -15.04 1.40 -7.59
N ILE A 38 -13.76 1.40 -7.20
CA ILE A 38 -13.06 0.21 -6.73
C ILE A 38 -13.72 -0.37 -5.47
N HIS A 39 -14.16 0.48 -4.56
CA HIS A 39 -14.87 0.03 -3.36
C HIS A 39 -16.19 -0.68 -3.71
N THR A 40 -16.89 -0.19 -4.73
CA THR A 40 -18.23 -0.67 -5.10
C THR A 40 -18.17 -1.92 -5.98
N TYR A 41 -17.29 -1.93 -6.98
CA TYR A 41 -17.22 -2.95 -8.02
C TYR A 41 -16.00 -3.87 -7.89
N GLY A 42 -15.12 -3.58 -6.93
CA GLY A 42 -13.82 -4.21 -6.86
C GLY A 42 -12.87 -3.64 -7.91
N GLN A 43 -11.69 -4.24 -7.98
CA GLN A 43 -10.73 -3.92 -9.02
C GLN A 43 -10.88 -4.88 -10.20
N PRO A 44 -10.60 -4.42 -11.42
CA PRO A 44 -10.43 -5.33 -12.55
C PRO A 44 -9.43 -6.43 -12.18
N GLU A 45 -9.78 -7.68 -12.46
CA GLU A 45 -8.85 -8.78 -12.29
C GLU A 45 -7.66 -8.56 -13.23
N VAL A 46 -6.47 -8.40 -12.65
CA VAL A 46 -5.24 -8.40 -13.44
C VAL A 46 -4.98 -9.86 -13.79
N ASP A 47 -5.05 -10.20 -15.09
CA ASP A 47 -4.74 -11.53 -15.63
C ASP A 47 -3.22 -11.80 -15.61
N HIS A 48 -2.61 -11.53 -14.46
CA HIS A 48 -1.21 -11.71 -14.20
C HIS A 48 -1.05 -12.56 -12.94
N HIS A 49 -0.70 -13.82 -13.18
CA HIS A 49 -0.37 -14.76 -12.13
C HIS A 49 1.14 -14.74 -11.88
N CYS A 50 1.63 -13.74 -11.14
CA CYS A 50 2.96 -13.87 -10.53
C CYS A 50 2.86 -14.08 -9.03
N ASN A 51 3.90 -14.72 -8.49
CA ASN A 51 4.04 -14.90 -7.05
C ASN A 51 4.00 -13.58 -6.28
N LYS A 52 4.25 -12.42 -6.94
CA LYS A 52 4.18 -11.08 -6.33
C LYS A 52 2.75 -10.51 -6.20
N CYS A 53 1.86 -10.83 -7.13
CA CYS A 53 0.52 -10.23 -7.21
C CYS A 53 -0.60 -11.16 -6.72
N VAL A 54 -0.33 -12.47 -6.65
CA VAL A 54 -1.30 -13.47 -6.18
C VAL A 54 -1.32 -13.49 -4.64
N ARG A 55 -2.53 -13.47 -4.05
CA ARG A 55 -2.70 -13.68 -2.60
C ARG A 55 -2.32 -15.11 -2.26
N ASN A 56 -1.27 -15.27 -1.46
CA ASN A 56 -0.83 -16.57 -0.99
C ASN A 56 -1.51 -16.87 0.35
N PHE A 57 -2.17 -18.02 0.44
CA PHE A 57 -2.71 -18.53 1.69
C PHE A 57 -1.74 -19.52 2.27
N PHE A 58 -1.23 -19.24 3.47
CA PHE A 58 -0.36 -20.16 4.21
C PHE A 58 -1.16 -20.81 5.33
N LYS A 59 -0.93 -22.09 5.59
CA LYS A 59 -1.47 -22.75 6.78
C LYS A 59 -0.54 -22.46 7.96
N ASP A 60 -1.09 -22.03 9.08
CA ASP A 60 -0.34 -22.00 10.33
C ASP A 60 -0.07 -23.43 10.85
N GLY A 61 0.78 -23.56 11.88
CA GLY A 61 1.06 -24.84 12.52
C GLY A 61 -0.13 -25.49 13.23
N GLN A 62 -1.30 -24.83 13.23
CA GLN A 62 -2.56 -25.29 13.81
C GLN A 62 -3.60 -25.62 12.71
N GLY A 63 -3.25 -25.48 11.43
CA GLY A 63 -4.10 -25.80 10.28
C GLY A 63 -5.01 -24.66 9.79
N ASN A 64 -4.93 -23.45 10.35
CA ASN A 64 -5.72 -22.30 9.92
C ASN A 64 -5.08 -21.59 8.73
N TYR A 65 -5.90 -21.06 7.81
CA TYR A 65 -5.42 -20.27 6.68
C TYR A 65 -5.16 -18.83 7.11
N LEU A 66 -3.91 -18.39 7.04
CA LEU A 66 -3.50 -17.01 7.21
C LEU A 66 -3.58 -16.28 5.85
N ARG A 67 -4.24 -15.12 5.85
CA ARG A 67 -4.35 -14.25 4.68
C ARG A 67 -3.02 -13.54 4.42
N GLY A 68 -2.20 -14.09 3.52
CA GLY A 68 -1.00 -13.42 3.02
C GLY A 68 -1.34 -12.50 1.84
N CYS A 69 -1.61 -11.22 2.10
CA CYS A 69 -1.43 -10.22 1.04
C CYS A 69 0.07 -10.07 0.84
N LEU A 70 0.59 -10.57 -0.29
CA LEU A 70 1.92 -10.24 -0.73
C LEU A 70 1.88 -8.83 -1.32
N SER A 71 1.75 -7.81 -0.46
CA SER A 71 2.56 -6.62 -0.73
C SER A 71 4.00 -7.10 -0.78
N VAL A 72 4.86 -6.48 -1.58
CA VAL A 72 6.31 -6.71 -1.48
C VAL A 72 6.72 -6.39 -0.04
N GLN A 73 6.63 -7.38 0.83
CA GLN A 73 7.21 -7.35 2.15
C GLN A 73 8.68 -7.58 1.86
N VAL A 74 9.44 -6.48 1.88
CA VAL A 74 10.82 -6.53 2.36
C VAL A 74 10.80 -7.49 3.53
N GLN A 75 11.50 -8.62 3.40
CA GLN A 75 11.38 -9.78 4.28
C GLN A 75 11.41 -9.35 5.75
N ALA A 76 10.24 -9.19 6.35
CA ALA A 76 10.11 -9.17 7.79
C ALA A 76 10.18 -10.63 8.19
N ASN A 77 11.35 -11.06 8.66
CA ASN A 77 11.52 -12.28 9.43
C ASN A 77 10.52 -12.26 10.60
N SER A 78 9.30 -12.75 10.38
CA SER A 78 8.22 -12.82 11.36
C SER A 78 8.35 -14.09 12.18
N GLY A 79 9.49 -14.23 12.87
CA GLY A 79 9.50 -14.85 14.18
C GLY A 79 8.94 -13.84 15.16
N SER A 80 7.81 -14.16 15.79
CA SER A 80 7.14 -13.36 16.82
C SER A 80 8.12 -12.62 17.73
N ARG A 81 8.35 -11.33 17.45
CA ARG A 81 9.05 -10.42 18.36
C ARG A 81 8.00 -9.85 19.28
N ASN A 82 8.09 -10.23 20.57
CA ASN A 82 7.40 -9.60 21.70
C ASN A 82 7.17 -8.11 21.42
N GLY A 83 5.94 -7.62 21.66
CA GLY A 83 5.43 -6.27 21.34
C GLY A 83 6.17 -5.12 22.04
N GLY A 84 7.47 -5.04 21.82
CA GLY A 84 8.42 -4.17 22.48
C GLY A 84 9.67 -3.92 21.64
N LEU A 85 9.77 -4.42 20.40
CA LEU A 85 10.93 -4.23 19.50
C LEU A 85 10.58 -3.40 18.27
N CYS A 86 11.55 -2.60 17.81
CA CYS A 86 11.40 -1.72 16.67
C CYS A 86 10.96 -2.48 15.41
N SER A 87 10.04 -1.87 14.66
CA SER A 87 9.47 -2.43 13.42
C SER A 87 10.44 -2.46 12.22
N LEU A 88 11.59 -1.79 12.28
CA LEU A 88 12.54 -1.75 11.17
C LEU A 88 13.40 -3.01 11.11
N VAL A 89 13.50 -3.57 9.89
CA VAL A 89 14.28 -4.78 9.62
C VAL A 89 15.73 -4.56 10.01
N GLY A 90 16.28 -5.47 10.82
CA GLY A 90 17.64 -5.39 11.35
C GLY A 90 17.78 -4.57 12.64
N CYS A 91 16.75 -3.86 13.08
CA CYS A 91 16.75 -3.21 14.38
C CYS A 91 16.28 -4.17 15.48
N ASN A 92 17.04 -4.23 16.58
CA ASN A 92 16.69 -5.02 17.78
C ASN A 92 16.47 -4.13 19.01
N ALA A 93 16.39 -2.81 18.83
CA ALA A 93 16.16 -1.88 19.92
C ALA A 93 14.69 -1.89 20.36
N SER A 94 14.46 -1.56 21.63
CA SER A 94 13.11 -1.51 22.18
C SER A 94 12.32 -0.32 21.64
N VAL A 95 11.01 -0.50 21.44
CA VAL A 95 10.12 0.60 21.03
C VAL A 95 9.94 1.61 22.16
N THR A 96 9.70 2.85 21.76
CA THR A 96 9.23 3.87 22.69
C THR A 96 7.72 3.72 22.93
N SER A 97 7.24 3.98 24.16
CA SER A 97 5.82 3.86 24.49
C SER A 97 4.97 4.71 23.53
N GLY A 98 3.97 4.08 22.90
CA GLY A 98 3.10 4.73 21.90
C GLY A 98 3.66 4.82 20.48
N SER A 99 4.82 4.22 20.19
CA SER A 99 5.44 4.20 18.86
C SER A 99 5.80 2.78 18.44
N LYS A 100 5.87 2.52 17.13
CA LYS A 100 6.32 1.25 16.56
C LYS A 100 7.83 1.21 16.33
N THR A 101 8.53 2.33 16.55
CA THR A 101 9.97 2.47 16.37
C THR A 101 10.70 2.81 17.67
N CYS A 102 12.02 2.57 17.67
CA CYS A 102 12.88 2.89 18.81
C CYS A 102 13.17 4.40 18.90
N ALA A 103 14.01 4.80 19.87
CA ALA A 103 14.38 6.20 20.08
C ALA A 103 15.29 6.80 18.97
N ASP A 104 15.78 5.97 18.05
CA ASP A 104 16.57 6.43 16.91
C ASP A 104 15.79 7.40 16.00
N LYS A 105 16.45 8.49 15.60
CA LYS A 105 15.83 9.57 14.83
C LYS A 105 15.47 9.15 13.40
N GLU A 106 16.29 8.35 12.73
CA GLU A 106 16.00 7.88 11.38
C GLU A 106 14.83 6.90 11.39
N HIS A 107 14.74 6.10 12.45
CA HIS A 107 13.66 5.15 12.63
C HIS A 107 12.33 5.85 12.87
N LYS A 108 12.31 6.87 13.74
CA LYS A 108 11.12 7.72 13.92
C LYS A 108 10.72 8.47 12.66
N ASN A 109 11.68 8.98 11.89
CA ASN A 109 11.39 9.63 10.60
C ASN A 109 10.74 8.66 9.61
N SER A 110 11.15 7.39 9.61
CA SER A 110 10.55 6.35 8.77
C SER A 110 9.11 6.05 9.18
N GLU A 111 8.82 6.02 10.49
CA GLU A 111 7.46 5.90 11.00
C GLU A 111 6.60 7.14 10.68
N CYS A 112 7.17 8.34 10.80
CA CYS A 112 6.49 9.61 10.46
C CYS A 112 6.09 9.63 8.99
N ARG A 113 7.03 9.29 8.09
CA ARG A 113 6.76 9.17 6.65
C ARG A 113 5.69 8.13 6.34
N TYR A 114 5.68 6.99 7.04
CA TYR A 114 4.65 5.98 6.87
C TYR A 114 3.26 6.56 7.18
N TYR A 115 3.10 7.33 8.27
CA TYR A 115 1.81 7.94 8.61
C TYR A 115 1.43 9.08 7.66
N GLU A 116 2.38 9.95 7.28
CA GLU A 116 2.17 11.02 6.29
C GLU A 116 1.75 10.46 4.92
N VAL A 117 2.32 9.33 4.50
CA VAL A 117 1.99 8.68 3.22
C VAL A 117 0.77 7.77 3.33
N SER A 118 0.39 7.31 4.53
CA SER A 118 -0.80 6.48 4.72
C SER A 118 -2.12 7.25 4.56
N GLU A 119 -2.10 8.58 4.60
CA GLU A 119 -3.21 9.40 4.07
C GLU A 119 -3.26 9.40 2.53
N ALA A 120 -2.24 8.86 1.85
CA ALA A 120 -2.06 8.98 0.39
C ALA A 120 -1.75 7.67 -0.39
N ALA A 121 -1.59 6.48 0.23
CA ALA A 121 -1.06 5.31 -0.48
C ALA A 121 -2.00 4.09 -0.57
N PHE A 122 -2.82 4.07 -1.63
CA PHE A 122 -3.07 2.83 -2.39
C PHE A 122 -2.06 2.79 -3.55
N CYS A 123 -0.97 2.04 -3.37
CA CYS A 123 0.11 1.96 -4.35
C CYS A 123 -0.15 0.80 -5.32
N TYR A 124 -0.67 1.10 -6.52
CA TYR A 124 -0.63 0.22 -7.69
C TYR A 124 0.61 0.54 -8.51
N GLU A 125 1.77 0.09 -8.05
CA GLU A 125 2.93 -0.06 -8.92
C GLU A 125 3.15 -1.53 -9.24
N CYS A 126 2.45 -1.98 -10.28
CA CYS A 126 2.90 -3.09 -11.13
C CYS A 126 2.58 -2.68 -12.56
N SER A 127 3.49 -1.90 -13.14
CA SER A 127 3.39 -1.48 -14.54
C SER A 127 4.66 -1.93 -15.27
N TYR A 128 4.44 -2.64 -16.37
CA TYR A 128 5.34 -2.86 -17.51
C TYR A 128 6.54 -3.80 -17.34
N LEU A 129 6.39 -5.02 -17.85
CA LEU A 129 7.37 -5.64 -18.73
C LEU A 129 6.62 -6.28 -19.90
N ILE A 130 6.75 -5.68 -21.09
CA ILE A 130 6.53 -6.33 -22.39
C ILE A 130 7.77 -7.20 -22.65
#